data_AF-A0A9P6WKX2-F1
#
_entry.id   AF-A0A9P6WKX2-F1
#
_cell.length_a   1.000
_cell.length_b   1.000
_cell.length_c   1.000
_cell.angle_alpha   90.00
_cell.angle_beta   90.00
_cell.angle_gamma   90.00
#
_symmetry.space_group_name_H-M   'P 1'
#
loop_
_entity.id
_entity.type
_entity.pdbx_description
1 polymer ?
#
loop_
_entity_poly.entity_id
_entity_poly.type
_entity_poly.pdbx_seq_one_letter_code
_entity_poly.pdbx_strand_id
1 'polypeptide(L)'
;MGEAKPLEKSDFVFLFKGSPLNDFLYPFKKAANQWVARYIIIIFAIIIRCAVGLGSYSGQNTSPMFGDFEAQRHWLEITTSLPINEWYFYDLQYWGLDYPPLTAFHSWFLGTIGNLIDSTWFQLDTSRGIENIDMKSFMRLTALFSELAFYTPAVIIYTRWMGRNYNKAPSIDQTIIAAAILFLPDLIIIDHGHFQYNSIMLGLALLALINLLYDNIALASIFFTLSIGFKQMALYYAPIFFFYLLSLCVFPRLNLLKLIYIAISVLCTLGFLFGPFIYSGGFLQINQILYRIFPFGRGIFEDKVANFWCATNVVIKYKNIFTTSQLQKLSLLFTLIGISPSCYFIFITQNKRLLAWCLSACSMSFFLFSFQVHEKSILLPWLPITLLLNEVDADVISMVCWFCNVSLFSMSPLLKRDGLSLQYIVLGIMSNWLMGNLSWVRKYTNIILPFVSKRKYATPILPHSFFWRIIIVTFYITASILLYCDFMVKPPLNLPDIWIVGNVIASFLSFGLIFLWLNYKIYTVSQVKLKTQ
;
A
#
# COMPACT_ATOMS: atom_id res chain seq x y z
N MET A 1 -33.86 22.82 -30.44
CA MET A 1 -34.23 22.72 -29.00
C MET A 1 -34.47 21.25 -28.69
N GLY A 2 -33.43 20.53 -28.28
CA GLY A 2 -33.57 19.17 -27.75
C GLY A 2 -33.48 19.28 -26.24
N GLU A 3 -34.59 19.01 -25.55
CA GLU A 3 -34.65 19.03 -24.09
C GLU A 3 -33.61 18.08 -23.51
N ALA A 4 -32.64 18.64 -22.80
CA ALA A 4 -31.75 17.87 -21.96
C ALA A 4 -32.60 17.25 -20.84
N LYS A 5 -32.76 15.92 -20.88
CA LYS A 5 -33.38 15.15 -19.79
C LYS A 5 -32.73 15.57 -18.46
N PRO A 6 -33.52 15.85 -17.41
CA PRO A 6 -32.96 16.09 -16.09
C PRO A 6 -32.19 14.86 -15.64
N LEU A 7 -30.94 15.04 -15.22
CA LEU A 7 -30.16 14.01 -14.53
C LEU A 7 -30.95 13.58 -13.29
N GLU A 8 -31.55 12.39 -13.33
CA GLU A 8 -32.07 11.72 -12.15
C GLU A 8 -30.99 11.72 -11.07
N LYS A 9 -31.38 11.96 -9.82
CA LYS A 9 -30.52 11.70 -8.64
C LYS A 9 -29.89 10.33 -8.86
N SER A 10 -28.57 10.27 -9.02
CA SER A 10 -27.89 8.98 -9.10
C SER A 10 -28.02 8.32 -7.73
N ASP A 11 -29.04 7.47 -7.58
CA ASP A 11 -29.22 6.66 -6.40
C ASP A 11 -27.95 5.82 -6.20
N PHE A 12 -27.47 5.75 -4.96
CA PHE A 12 -26.30 4.95 -4.63
C PHE A 12 -26.55 3.50 -5.07
N VAL A 13 -25.74 3.02 -6.02
CA VAL A 13 -25.76 1.62 -6.45
C VAL A 13 -24.80 0.86 -5.54
N PHE A 14 -25.32 -0.05 -4.72
CA PHE A 14 -24.47 -0.86 -3.86
C PHE A 14 -23.73 -1.93 -4.64
N LEU A 15 -22.41 -1.83 -4.70
CA LEU A 15 -21.58 -2.63 -5.61
C LEU A 15 -20.94 -3.89 -5.03
N PHE A 16 -21.17 -4.20 -3.75
CA PHE A 16 -20.84 -5.51 -3.17
C PHE A 16 -22.07 -6.41 -3.01
N LYS A 17 -23.19 -6.06 -3.67
CA LYS A 17 -24.38 -6.88 -3.68
C LYS A 17 -24.03 -8.26 -4.21
N GLY A 18 -24.48 -9.32 -3.54
CA GLY A 18 -24.15 -10.68 -3.99
C GLY A 18 -22.80 -11.22 -3.51
N SER A 19 -22.03 -10.48 -2.70
CA SER A 19 -20.77 -10.96 -2.11
C SER A 19 -21.00 -11.60 -0.72
N PRO A 20 -20.15 -12.57 -0.30
CA PRO A 20 -20.19 -13.10 1.07
C PRO A 20 -20.03 -12.03 2.13
N LEU A 21 -19.21 -11.02 1.88
CA LEU A 21 -18.98 -9.93 2.82
C LEU A 21 -20.27 -9.12 3.04
N ASN A 22 -21.03 -8.85 1.96
CA ASN A 22 -22.33 -8.23 2.08
C ASN A 22 -23.33 -9.16 2.79
N ASP A 23 -23.43 -10.43 2.38
CA ASP A 23 -24.39 -11.37 2.98
C ASP A 23 -24.18 -11.51 4.50
N PHE A 24 -22.93 -11.52 4.95
CA PHE A 24 -22.56 -11.61 6.36
C PHE A 24 -22.91 -10.35 7.16
N LEU A 25 -22.72 -9.16 6.57
CA LEU A 25 -22.92 -7.88 7.27
C LEU A 25 -24.33 -7.31 7.10
N TYR A 26 -25.07 -7.73 6.07
CA TYR A 26 -26.41 -7.24 5.76
C TYR A 26 -27.44 -7.41 6.90
N PRO A 27 -27.42 -8.47 7.74
CA PRO A 27 -28.28 -8.57 8.92
C PRO A 27 -28.14 -7.40 9.90
N PHE A 28 -27.00 -6.70 9.90
CA PHE A 28 -26.71 -5.56 10.78
C PHE A 28 -27.13 -4.20 10.18
N LYS A 29 -27.84 -4.17 9.05
CA LYS A 29 -28.24 -2.92 8.38
C LYS A 29 -29.12 -2.00 9.25
N LYS A 30 -29.90 -2.57 10.19
CA LYS A 30 -30.75 -1.79 11.11
C LYS A 30 -29.87 -0.88 11.96
N ALA A 31 -30.24 0.40 12.08
CA ALA A 31 -29.43 1.41 12.76
C ALA A 31 -28.95 0.99 14.16
N ALA A 32 -29.83 0.34 14.95
CA ALA A 32 -29.52 -0.18 16.28
C ALA A 32 -28.38 -1.22 16.31
N ASN A 33 -28.11 -1.91 15.20
CA ASN A 33 -27.16 -3.01 15.12
C ASN A 33 -25.88 -2.66 14.34
N GLN A 34 -25.83 -1.49 13.69
CA GLN A 34 -24.69 -1.11 12.83
C GLN A 34 -23.37 -0.94 13.60
N TRP A 35 -23.43 -0.68 14.90
CA TRP A 35 -22.22 -0.63 15.72
C TRP A 35 -21.57 -2.01 15.87
N VAL A 36 -22.38 -3.06 15.99
CA VAL A 36 -21.92 -4.45 16.10
C VAL A 36 -21.12 -4.86 14.87
N ALA A 37 -21.60 -4.52 13.67
CA ALA A 37 -20.90 -4.81 12.41
C ALA A 37 -19.44 -4.31 12.41
N ARG A 38 -19.20 -3.12 12.98
CA ARG A 38 -17.87 -2.51 13.02
C ARG A 38 -16.92 -3.28 13.94
N TYR A 39 -17.38 -3.67 15.12
CA TYR A 39 -16.57 -4.46 16.04
C TYR A 39 -16.30 -5.86 15.49
N ILE A 40 -17.29 -6.49 14.86
CA ILE A 40 -17.11 -7.79 14.21
C ILE A 40 -15.98 -7.73 13.19
N ILE A 41 -15.98 -6.74 12.30
CA ILE A 41 -14.91 -6.60 11.29
C ILE A 41 -13.54 -6.45 11.94
N ILE A 42 -13.42 -5.61 12.97
CA ILE A 42 -12.14 -5.40 13.68
C ILE A 42 -11.67 -6.69 14.36
N ILE A 43 -12.58 -7.43 15.01
CA ILE A 43 -12.25 -8.71 15.66
C ILE A 43 -11.76 -9.73 14.61
N PHE A 44 -12.46 -9.88 13.49
CA PHE A 44 -12.02 -10.77 12.42
C PHE A 44 -10.70 -10.31 11.79
N ALA A 45 -10.49 -9.00 11.64
CA ALA A 45 -9.24 -8.43 11.15
C ALA A 45 -8.06 -8.80 12.07
N ILE A 46 -8.25 -8.72 13.39
CA ILE A 46 -7.29 -9.15 14.40
C ILE A 46 -7.01 -10.65 14.30
N ILE A 47 -8.06 -11.48 14.29
CA ILE A 47 -7.92 -12.95 14.24
C ILE A 47 -7.12 -13.38 13.00
N ILE A 48 -7.44 -12.83 11.83
CA ILE A 48 -6.74 -13.17 10.58
C ILE A 48 -5.27 -12.75 10.64
N ARG A 49 -4.96 -11.54 11.13
CA ARG A 49 -3.57 -11.06 11.28
C ARG A 49 -2.77 -11.93 12.24
N CYS A 50 -3.36 -12.28 13.39
CA CYS A 50 -2.75 -13.21 14.34
C CYS A 50 -2.50 -14.60 13.71
N ALA A 51 -3.48 -15.14 12.97
CA ALA A 51 -3.33 -16.44 12.31
C ALA A 51 -2.23 -16.44 11.24
N VAL A 52 -2.10 -15.35 10.47
CA VAL A 52 -0.99 -15.17 9.52
C VAL A 52 0.35 -15.13 10.25
N GLY A 53 0.42 -14.42 11.39
CA GLY A 53 1.61 -14.28 12.22
C GLY A 53 2.17 -15.57 12.81
N LEU A 54 1.39 -16.66 12.82
CA LEU A 54 1.85 -18.00 13.21
C LEU A 54 2.86 -18.58 12.20
N GLY A 55 2.82 -18.15 10.94
CA GLY A 55 3.76 -18.53 9.89
C GLY A 55 5.20 -18.10 10.16
N SER A 56 6.11 -18.53 9.30
CA SER A 56 7.49 -18.04 9.28
C SER A 56 7.58 -16.54 8.99
N TYR A 57 8.76 -15.96 9.16
CA TYR A 57 9.04 -14.55 8.87
C TYR A 57 10.25 -14.43 7.95
N SER A 58 10.48 -13.22 7.45
CA SER A 58 11.61 -12.97 6.55
C SER A 58 12.94 -13.30 7.21
N GLY A 59 13.64 -14.26 6.61
CA GLY A 59 14.97 -14.69 7.04
C GLY A 59 15.02 -15.66 8.23
N GLN A 60 13.90 -16.29 8.60
CA GLN A 60 13.90 -17.32 9.64
C GLN A 60 14.84 -18.49 9.28
N ASN A 61 15.69 -18.91 10.22
CA ASN A 61 16.74 -19.92 10.08
C ASN A 61 17.75 -19.63 8.95
N THR A 62 18.02 -18.35 8.65
CA THR A 62 18.97 -17.96 7.57
C THR A 62 20.18 -17.18 8.09
N SER A 63 20.90 -17.78 9.04
CA SER A 63 22.21 -17.29 9.50
C SER A 63 23.19 -17.08 8.33
N PRO A 64 24.08 -16.07 8.37
CA PRO A 64 24.34 -15.17 9.50
C PRO A 64 23.54 -13.86 9.51
N MET A 65 22.96 -13.45 8.37
CA MET A 65 22.32 -12.15 8.22
C MET A 65 20.82 -12.16 8.48
N PHE A 66 20.12 -13.30 8.39
CA PHE A 66 18.66 -13.35 8.52
C PHE A 66 17.96 -12.41 7.53
N GLY A 67 16.83 -11.79 7.90
CA GLY A 67 15.99 -10.98 7.01
C GLY A 67 15.37 -9.79 7.72
N ASP A 68 14.28 -9.24 7.15
CA ASP A 68 13.65 -8.01 7.64
C ASP A 68 13.20 -8.10 9.11
N PHE A 69 12.86 -9.30 9.60
CA PHE A 69 12.52 -9.51 11.01
C PHE A 69 13.69 -9.16 11.95
N GLU A 70 14.90 -9.64 11.62
CA GLU A 70 16.12 -9.36 12.38
C GLU A 70 16.52 -7.90 12.24
N ALA A 71 16.34 -7.29 11.06
CA ALA A 71 16.58 -5.87 10.87
C ALA A 71 15.77 -5.01 11.85
N GLN A 72 14.46 -5.29 11.98
CA GLN A 72 13.62 -4.57 12.94
C GLN A 72 14.04 -4.87 14.39
N ARG A 73 14.33 -6.14 14.74
CA ARG A 73 14.78 -6.51 16.09
C ARG A 73 16.08 -5.78 16.46
N HIS A 74 17.03 -5.72 15.55
CA HIS A 74 18.28 -5.01 15.74
C HIS A 74 18.05 -3.50 15.90
N TRP A 75 17.08 -2.90 15.20
CA TRP A 75 16.73 -1.50 15.44
C TRP A 75 16.16 -1.26 16.84
N LEU A 76 15.38 -2.20 17.39
CA LEU A 76 14.90 -2.13 18.79
C LEU A 76 16.08 -2.21 19.78
N GLU A 77 17.06 -3.09 19.51
CA GLU A 77 18.30 -3.24 20.28
C GLU A 77 19.14 -1.96 20.29
N ILE A 78 19.54 -1.45 19.12
CA ILE A 78 20.45 -0.30 19.04
C ILE A 78 19.81 0.97 19.60
N THR A 79 18.50 1.17 19.36
CA THR A 79 17.84 2.40 19.81
C THR A 79 17.64 2.45 21.33
N THR A 80 17.56 1.30 21.98
CA THR A 80 17.43 1.22 23.46
C THR A 80 18.77 1.12 24.18
N SER A 81 19.81 0.64 23.50
CA SER A 81 21.13 0.40 24.11
C SER A 81 22.15 1.51 23.86
N LEU A 82 22.00 2.27 22.76
CA LEU A 82 22.97 3.30 22.36
C LEU A 82 22.41 4.72 22.54
N PRO A 83 23.28 5.72 22.77
CA PRO A 83 22.86 7.12 22.73
C PRO A 83 22.40 7.52 21.31
N ILE A 84 21.48 8.49 21.24
CA ILE A 84 20.79 8.87 19.99
C ILE A 84 21.74 9.31 18.85
N ASN A 85 22.91 9.83 19.20
CA ASN A 85 23.95 10.23 18.25
C ASN A 85 24.71 9.05 17.63
N GLU A 86 24.51 7.82 18.10
CA GLU A 86 25.15 6.62 17.55
C GLU A 86 24.21 5.78 16.68
N TRP A 87 22.89 5.99 16.76
CA TRP A 87 21.87 5.17 16.10
C TRP A 87 22.08 4.99 14.59
N TYR A 88 22.59 6.02 13.89
CA TYR A 88 22.82 6.01 12.44
C TYR A 88 24.28 5.78 12.04
N PHE A 89 25.16 5.49 13.00
CA PHE A 89 26.60 5.27 12.80
C PHE A 89 27.04 3.86 13.19
N TYR A 90 26.33 3.26 14.14
CA TYR A 90 26.66 1.95 14.68
C TYR A 90 26.49 0.84 13.64
N ASP A 91 27.49 -0.05 13.57
CA ASP A 91 27.59 -1.27 12.76
C ASP A 91 26.76 -1.29 11.46
N LEU A 92 27.13 -0.40 10.52
CA LEU A 92 26.39 -0.18 9.29
C LEU A 92 26.29 -1.40 8.37
N GLN A 93 27.10 -2.45 8.59
CA GLN A 93 27.11 -3.67 7.79
C GLN A 93 26.08 -4.70 8.28
N TYR A 94 25.73 -4.67 9.57
CA TYR A 94 24.74 -5.57 10.17
C TYR A 94 23.43 -4.82 10.42
N TRP A 95 22.56 -4.75 9.41
CA TRP A 95 21.23 -4.11 9.49
C TRP A 95 21.21 -2.71 10.11
N GLY A 96 22.18 -1.86 9.72
CA GLY A 96 22.20 -0.46 10.14
C GLY A 96 20.88 0.28 9.85
N LEU A 97 20.59 1.31 10.64
CA LEU A 97 19.30 2.00 10.59
C LEU A 97 19.17 2.80 9.28
N ASP A 98 18.25 2.36 8.42
CA ASP A 98 18.05 2.87 7.05
C ASP A 98 16.79 3.73 6.89
N TYR A 99 15.97 3.82 7.93
CA TYR A 99 14.70 4.54 7.91
C TYR A 99 14.80 5.90 8.60
N PRO A 100 13.90 6.85 8.30
CA PRO A 100 13.95 8.18 8.88
C PRO A 100 13.58 8.18 10.38
N PRO A 101 13.79 9.32 11.07
CA PRO A 101 13.75 9.41 12.54
C PRO A 101 12.51 8.84 13.23
N LEU A 102 11.32 8.91 12.62
CA LEU A 102 10.11 8.42 13.29
C LEU A 102 10.12 6.89 13.43
N THR A 103 10.77 6.15 12.53
CA THR A 103 11.01 4.72 12.75
C THR A 103 11.95 4.50 13.92
N ALA A 104 13.04 5.25 14.03
CA ALA A 104 13.98 5.08 15.14
C ALA A 104 13.29 5.35 16.50
N PHE A 105 12.44 6.38 16.59
CA PHE A 105 11.63 6.62 17.79
C PHE A 105 10.59 5.54 18.06
N HIS A 106 9.99 4.97 17.01
CA HIS A 106 9.07 3.84 17.14
C HIS A 106 9.79 2.58 17.62
N SER A 107 10.94 2.25 17.06
CA SER A 107 11.82 1.16 17.52
C SER A 107 12.28 1.37 18.95
N TRP A 108 12.67 2.58 19.34
CA TRP A 108 13.02 2.92 20.72
C TRP A 108 11.85 2.67 21.68
N PHE A 109 10.66 3.14 21.33
CA PHE A 109 9.45 2.97 22.15
C PHE A 109 9.09 1.50 22.31
N LEU A 110 9.06 0.73 21.22
CA LEU A 110 8.76 -0.71 21.28
C LEU A 110 9.86 -1.51 21.98
N GLY A 111 11.13 -1.22 21.72
CA GLY A 111 12.25 -1.86 22.39
C GLY A 111 12.21 -1.61 23.90
N THR A 112 11.81 -0.41 24.33
CA THR A 112 11.65 -0.07 25.75
C THR A 112 10.57 -0.95 26.39
N ILE A 113 9.41 -1.12 25.74
CA ILE A 113 8.36 -2.03 26.22
C ILE A 113 8.86 -3.48 26.23
N GLY A 114 9.57 -3.90 25.19
CA GLY A 114 10.13 -5.24 25.09
C GLY A 114 11.13 -5.56 26.19
N ASN A 115 12.03 -4.63 26.53
CA ASN A 115 12.99 -4.76 27.62
C ASN A 115 12.33 -4.90 29.00
N LEU A 116 11.13 -4.34 29.20
CA LEU A 116 10.35 -4.54 30.43
C LEU A 116 9.76 -5.95 30.54
N ILE A 117 9.56 -6.63 29.41
CA ILE A 117 9.05 -8.02 29.36
C ILE A 117 10.22 -8.99 29.52
N ASP A 118 11.22 -8.87 28.64
CA ASP A 118 12.45 -9.67 28.67
C ASP A 118 13.60 -8.89 28.02
N SER A 119 14.52 -8.43 28.87
CA SER A 119 15.70 -7.68 28.44
C SER A 119 16.65 -8.48 27.54
N THR A 120 16.59 -9.82 27.53
CA THR A 120 17.52 -10.66 26.75
C THR A 120 17.30 -10.55 25.24
N TRP A 121 16.12 -10.10 24.79
CA TRP A 121 15.77 -10.00 23.37
C TRP A 121 16.52 -8.89 22.61
N PHE A 122 16.99 -7.87 23.34
CA PHE A 122 17.54 -6.64 22.78
C PHE A 122 18.86 -6.23 23.44
N GLN A 123 19.61 -7.20 23.96
CA GLN A 123 20.95 -6.93 24.49
C GLN A 123 21.93 -6.64 23.36
N LEU A 124 22.63 -5.51 23.48
CA LEU A 124 23.61 -5.07 22.49
C LEU A 124 24.64 -6.17 22.21
N ASP A 125 24.81 -6.50 20.93
CA ASP A 125 25.76 -7.49 20.38
C ASP A 125 25.50 -8.96 20.73
N THR A 126 24.98 -9.26 21.91
CA THR A 126 24.74 -10.64 22.35
C THR A 126 23.45 -11.23 21.79
N SER A 127 22.45 -10.38 21.51
CA SER A 127 21.12 -10.82 21.05
C SER A 127 20.97 -10.95 19.53
N ARG A 128 22.05 -10.76 18.77
CA ARG A 128 22.07 -10.83 17.30
C ARG A 128 21.63 -12.21 16.80
N GLY A 129 20.62 -12.23 15.95
CA GLY A 129 20.10 -13.45 15.35
C GLY A 129 19.41 -14.41 16.31
N ILE A 130 18.98 -13.94 17.51
CA ILE A 130 18.21 -14.79 18.43
C ILE A 130 16.86 -15.14 17.80
N GLU A 131 16.55 -16.43 17.75
CA GLU A 131 15.24 -16.92 17.33
C GLU A 131 14.48 -17.48 18.55
N ASN A 132 13.58 -16.66 19.09
CA ASN A 132 12.76 -16.99 20.25
C ASN A 132 11.26 -16.81 19.92
N ILE A 133 10.42 -17.74 20.39
CA ILE A 133 8.98 -17.76 20.08
C ILE A 133 8.18 -16.65 20.78
N ASP A 134 8.59 -16.26 21.99
CA ASP A 134 7.97 -15.19 22.76
C ASP A 134 8.33 -13.83 22.17
N MET A 135 9.60 -13.64 21.78
CA MET A 135 10.03 -12.46 21.03
C MET A 135 9.30 -12.35 19.68
N LYS A 136 9.16 -13.45 18.94
CA LYS A 136 8.34 -13.50 17.72
C LYS A 136 6.91 -13.03 18.01
N SER A 137 6.29 -13.55 19.06
CA SER A 137 4.92 -13.20 19.44
C SER A 137 4.80 -11.71 19.81
N PHE A 138 5.74 -11.18 20.60
CA PHE A 138 5.83 -9.77 20.94
C PHE A 138 5.91 -8.91 19.68
N MET A 139 6.87 -9.18 18.79
CA MET A 139 7.06 -8.42 17.57
C MET A 139 5.80 -8.46 16.68
N ARG A 140 5.17 -9.62 16.48
CA ARG A 140 3.89 -9.74 15.74
C ARG A 140 2.78 -8.89 16.36
N LEU A 141 2.65 -8.87 17.68
CA LEU A 141 1.67 -8.04 18.37
C LEU A 141 1.96 -6.55 18.20
N THR A 142 3.22 -6.12 18.21
CA THR A 142 3.55 -4.71 17.99
C THR A 142 3.15 -4.24 16.58
N ALA A 143 3.30 -5.08 15.55
CA ALA A 143 2.83 -4.78 14.20
C ALA A 143 1.30 -4.67 14.14
N LEU A 144 0.59 -5.59 14.80
CA LEU A 144 -0.87 -5.55 14.95
C LEU A 144 -1.35 -4.27 15.63
N PHE A 145 -0.81 -3.93 16.80
CA PHE A 145 -1.21 -2.72 17.52
C PHE A 145 -0.90 -1.45 16.75
N SER A 146 0.23 -1.42 16.04
CA SER A 146 0.59 -0.31 15.16
C SER A 146 -0.44 -0.15 14.02
N GLU A 147 -0.87 -1.24 13.38
CA GLU A 147 -1.90 -1.17 12.35
C GLU A 147 -3.27 -0.72 12.90
N LEU A 148 -3.65 -1.21 14.08
CA LEU A 148 -4.88 -0.81 14.76
C LEU A 148 -4.87 0.67 15.18
N ALA A 149 -3.70 1.23 15.46
CA ALA A 149 -3.54 2.63 15.83
C ALA A 149 -3.57 3.58 14.61
N PHE A 150 -2.91 3.21 13.50
CA PHE A 150 -2.69 4.14 12.39
C PHE A 150 -3.51 3.82 11.14
N TYR A 151 -3.58 2.55 10.72
CA TYR A 151 -4.17 2.19 9.43
C TYR A 151 -5.66 1.90 9.51
N THR A 152 -6.07 1.04 10.46
CA THR A 152 -7.47 0.63 10.63
C THR A 152 -8.43 1.82 10.83
N PRO A 153 -8.18 2.77 11.75
CA PRO A 153 -9.03 3.94 11.90
C PRO A 153 -9.03 4.83 10.66
N ALA A 154 -7.88 4.98 9.98
CA ALA A 154 -7.80 5.79 8.77
C ALA A 154 -8.69 5.23 7.66
N VAL A 155 -8.68 3.90 7.42
CA VAL A 155 -9.58 3.26 6.45
C VAL A 155 -11.04 3.52 6.80
N ILE A 156 -11.44 3.32 8.07
CA ILE A 156 -12.82 3.51 8.52
C ILE A 156 -13.27 4.98 8.37
N ILE A 157 -12.40 5.94 8.70
CA ILE A 157 -12.71 7.36 8.56
C ILE A 157 -12.84 7.74 7.08
N TYR A 158 -11.93 7.25 6.24
CA TYR A 158 -11.97 7.50 4.80
C TYR A 158 -13.27 7.00 4.16
N THR A 159 -13.63 5.72 4.37
CA THR A 159 -14.85 5.17 3.75
C THR A 159 -16.12 5.86 4.25
N ARG A 160 -16.13 6.32 5.51
CA ARG A 160 -17.23 7.13 6.05
C ARG A 160 -17.32 8.50 5.41
N TRP A 161 -16.19 9.17 5.21
CA TRP A 161 -16.18 10.46 4.53
C TRP A 161 -16.68 10.32 3.09
N MET A 162 -16.17 9.33 2.34
CA MET A 162 -16.63 9.02 0.99
C MET A 162 -18.13 8.69 0.97
N GLY A 163 -18.55 7.83 1.90
CA GLY A 163 -19.92 7.47 2.17
C GLY A 163 -20.88 8.65 2.31
N ARG A 164 -20.52 9.61 3.17
CA ARG A 164 -21.39 10.74 3.53
C ARG A 164 -21.35 11.87 2.51
N ASN A 165 -20.16 12.19 2.00
CA ASN A 165 -19.93 13.42 1.24
C ASN A 165 -19.82 13.20 -0.27
N TYR A 166 -19.46 11.99 -0.71
CA TYR A 166 -19.22 11.72 -2.13
C TYR A 166 -20.32 10.86 -2.76
N ASN A 167 -20.44 9.61 -2.32
CA ASN A 167 -21.30 8.61 -2.97
C ASN A 167 -22.66 8.42 -2.30
N LYS A 168 -22.90 9.04 -1.14
CA LYS A 168 -24.14 8.91 -0.34
C LYS A 168 -24.47 7.45 0.02
N ALA A 169 -23.45 6.61 0.18
CA ALA A 169 -23.62 5.22 0.60
C ALA A 169 -24.26 5.11 1.99
N PRO A 170 -25.19 4.19 2.21
CA PRO A 170 -25.65 3.81 3.55
C PRO A 170 -24.49 3.41 4.48
N SER A 171 -24.66 3.64 5.79
CA SER A 171 -23.62 3.36 6.81
C SER A 171 -23.14 1.90 6.81
N ILE A 172 -24.03 0.94 6.53
CA ILE A 172 -23.65 -0.47 6.42
C ILE A 172 -22.76 -0.73 5.20
N ASP A 173 -23.02 -0.06 4.08
CA ASP A 173 -22.25 -0.23 2.84
C ASP A 173 -20.86 0.40 2.98
N GLN A 174 -20.76 1.54 3.67
CA GLN A 174 -19.48 2.14 4.09
C GLN A 174 -18.63 1.16 4.92
N THR A 175 -19.31 0.39 5.79
CA THR A 175 -18.70 -0.60 6.67
C THR A 175 -18.25 -1.83 5.88
N ILE A 176 -19.02 -2.25 4.88
CA ILE A 176 -18.66 -3.33 3.95
C ILE A 176 -17.45 -2.94 3.10
N ILE A 177 -17.39 -1.72 2.57
CA ILE A 177 -16.23 -1.24 1.79
C ILE A 177 -14.98 -1.16 2.68
N ALA A 178 -15.11 -0.68 3.92
CA ALA A 178 -14.00 -0.67 4.88
C ALA A 178 -13.48 -2.09 5.14
N ALA A 179 -14.38 -3.05 5.35
CA ALA A 179 -14.02 -4.45 5.51
C ALA A 179 -13.31 -5.02 4.28
N ALA A 180 -13.78 -4.68 3.07
CA ALA A 180 -13.16 -5.12 1.83
C ALA A 180 -11.69 -4.68 1.77
N ILE A 181 -11.39 -3.42 2.12
CA ILE A 181 -10.01 -2.89 2.17
C ILE A 181 -9.18 -3.55 3.27
N LEU A 182 -9.74 -3.73 4.48
CA LEU A 182 -9.04 -4.30 5.63
C LEU A 182 -8.72 -5.80 5.51
N PHE A 183 -9.43 -6.53 4.63
CA PHE A 183 -9.22 -7.96 4.38
C PHE A 183 -8.42 -8.25 3.11
N LEU A 184 -7.85 -7.23 2.46
CA LEU A 184 -6.98 -7.42 1.32
C LEU A 184 -5.64 -8.06 1.74
N PRO A 185 -5.12 -9.01 0.95
CA PRO A 185 -4.05 -9.91 1.36
C PRO A 185 -2.68 -9.22 1.40
N ASP A 186 -2.44 -8.27 0.50
CA ASP A 186 -1.13 -7.67 0.24
C ASP A 186 -0.49 -7.07 1.49
N LEU A 187 -1.19 -6.15 2.16
CA LEU A 187 -0.68 -5.53 3.39
C LEU A 187 -0.63 -6.54 4.55
N ILE A 188 -1.64 -7.42 4.66
CA ILE A 188 -1.71 -8.39 5.75
C ILE A 188 -0.49 -9.31 5.73
N ILE A 189 -0.16 -9.89 4.58
CA ILE A 189 0.92 -10.87 4.49
C ILE A 189 2.30 -10.22 4.60
N ILE A 190 2.47 -8.98 4.13
CA ILE A 190 3.75 -8.27 4.26
C ILE A 190 3.99 -7.80 5.70
N ASP A 191 3.01 -7.19 6.36
CA ASP A 191 3.22 -6.71 7.74
C ASP A 191 3.18 -7.85 8.76
N HIS A 192 2.25 -8.81 8.63
CA HIS A 192 2.03 -9.86 9.64
C HIS A 192 2.64 -11.22 9.29
N GLY A 193 3.08 -11.43 8.06
CA GLY A 193 3.81 -12.64 7.63
C GLY A 193 5.29 -12.34 7.43
N HIS A 194 5.65 -11.57 6.41
CA HIS A 194 7.03 -11.19 6.11
C HIS A 194 7.70 -10.42 7.26
N PHE A 195 6.90 -9.60 7.95
CA PHE A 195 7.25 -8.72 9.08
C PHE A 195 7.81 -7.36 8.65
N GLN A 196 6.91 -6.36 8.66
CA GLN A 196 7.24 -4.97 8.42
C GLN A 196 6.20 -4.05 9.08
N TYR A 197 6.56 -2.78 9.29
CA TYR A 197 5.65 -1.75 9.77
C TYR A 197 5.16 -0.82 8.64
N ASN A 198 4.65 -1.36 7.52
CA ASN A 198 4.21 -0.50 6.42
C ASN A 198 2.87 0.21 6.73
N SER A 199 2.01 -0.44 7.52
CA SER A 199 0.72 0.08 7.97
C SER A 199 0.80 1.44 8.65
N ILE A 200 1.89 1.76 9.38
CA ILE A 200 2.07 3.08 10.01
C ILE A 200 2.24 4.16 8.94
N MET A 201 3.20 3.98 8.03
CA MET A 201 3.43 4.91 6.92
C MET A 201 2.16 5.09 6.07
N LEU A 202 1.52 3.99 5.67
CA LEU A 202 0.30 4.02 4.85
C LEU A 202 -0.87 4.67 5.59
N GLY A 203 -1.03 4.37 6.88
CA GLY A 203 -2.04 4.97 7.75
C GLY A 203 -1.85 6.48 7.91
N LEU A 204 -0.62 6.94 8.15
CA LEU A 204 -0.29 8.37 8.21
C LEU A 204 -0.54 9.08 6.87
N ALA A 205 -0.18 8.47 5.74
CA ALA A 205 -0.48 9.03 4.41
C ALA A 205 -1.99 9.12 4.16
N LEU A 206 -2.76 8.11 4.59
CA LEU A 206 -4.21 8.11 4.48
C LEU A 206 -4.85 9.15 5.41
N LEU A 207 -4.36 9.31 6.64
CA LEU A 207 -4.79 10.38 7.55
C LEU A 207 -4.50 11.77 6.97
N ALA A 208 -3.36 11.94 6.28
CA ALA A 208 -3.06 13.17 5.56
C ALA A 208 -4.08 13.44 4.45
N LEU A 209 -4.38 12.44 3.63
CA LEU A 209 -5.41 12.53 2.59
C LEU A 209 -6.78 12.88 3.20
N ILE A 210 -7.20 12.19 4.26
CA ILE A 210 -8.46 12.47 4.97
C ILE A 210 -8.52 13.93 5.43
N ASN A 211 -7.44 14.46 5.99
CA ASN A 211 -7.40 15.85 6.42
C ASN A 211 -7.50 16.83 5.24
N LEU A 212 -6.97 16.51 4.05
CA LEU A 212 -7.24 17.28 2.83
C LEU A 212 -8.73 17.25 2.44
N LEU A 213 -9.38 16.10 2.61
CA LEU A 213 -10.81 15.96 2.32
C LEU A 213 -11.68 16.79 3.28
N TYR A 214 -11.25 16.95 4.53
CA TYR A 214 -11.86 17.83 5.55
C TYR A 214 -11.37 19.28 5.50
N ASP A 215 -10.54 19.67 4.52
CA ASP A 215 -9.94 21.02 4.41
C ASP A 215 -9.01 21.41 5.58
N ASN A 216 -8.58 20.45 6.39
CA ASN A 216 -7.62 20.64 7.49
C ASN A 216 -6.17 20.59 6.98
N ILE A 217 -5.76 21.64 6.28
CA ILE A 217 -4.49 21.71 5.53
C ILE A 217 -3.24 21.52 6.43
N ALA A 218 -3.21 22.09 7.64
CA ALA A 218 -2.08 21.92 8.55
C ALA A 218 -1.92 20.47 9.01
N LEU A 219 -3.00 19.85 9.49
CA LEU A 219 -2.96 18.45 9.92
C LEU A 219 -2.60 17.53 8.76
N ALA A 220 -3.10 17.81 7.55
CA ALA A 220 -2.69 17.07 6.35
C ALA A 220 -1.18 17.17 6.11
N SER A 221 -0.61 18.37 6.23
CA SER A 221 0.83 18.60 6.07
C SER A 221 1.66 17.91 7.15
N ILE A 222 1.19 17.95 8.42
CA ILE A 222 1.83 17.27 9.55
C ILE A 222 1.82 15.75 9.35
N PHE A 223 0.65 15.15 9.13
CA PHE A 223 0.53 13.70 8.93
C PHE A 223 1.32 13.20 7.72
N PHE A 224 1.35 13.97 6.63
CA PHE A 224 2.14 13.59 5.46
C PHE A 224 3.65 13.67 5.73
N THR A 225 4.10 14.70 6.45
CA THR A 225 5.50 14.84 6.86
C THR A 225 5.89 13.71 7.83
N LEU A 226 5.01 13.32 8.75
CA LEU A 226 5.21 12.15 9.62
C LEU A 226 5.26 10.84 8.83
N SER A 227 4.43 10.67 7.80
CA SER A 227 4.46 9.49 6.92
C SER A 227 5.82 9.34 6.23
N ILE A 228 6.34 10.43 5.65
CA ILE A 228 7.70 10.48 5.08
C ILE A 228 8.75 10.24 6.17
N GLY A 229 8.56 10.83 7.35
CA GLY A 229 9.43 10.66 8.52
C GLY A 229 9.43 9.25 9.09
N PHE A 230 8.47 8.40 8.74
CA PHE A 230 8.45 6.98 9.09
C PHE A 230 9.12 6.12 8.01
N LYS A 231 8.73 6.29 6.75
CA LYS A 231 9.37 5.62 5.62
C LYS A 231 9.44 6.59 4.45
N GLN A 232 10.66 6.82 3.96
CA GLN A 232 10.95 7.73 2.85
C GLN A 232 10.21 7.34 1.55
N MET A 233 9.81 6.08 1.43
CA MET A 233 9.05 5.59 0.28
C MET A 233 7.70 6.33 0.12
N ALA A 234 7.14 6.93 1.17
CA ALA A 234 5.95 7.81 1.08
C ALA A 234 6.15 9.02 0.14
N LEU A 235 7.39 9.34 -0.26
CA LEU A 235 7.68 10.33 -1.29
C LEU A 235 7.01 10.06 -2.63
N TYR A 236 6.57 8.82 -2.90
CA TYR A 236 5.83 8.50 -4.12
C TYR A 236 4.49 9.27 -4.21
N TYR A 237 3.97 9.73 -3.08
CA TYR A 237 2.77 10.57 -3.01
C TYR A 237 3.07 12.07 -3.01
N ALA A 238 4.33 12.45 -2.73
CA ALA A 238 4.70 13.85 -2.48
C ALA A 238 4.36 14.81 -3.63
N PRO A 239 4.54 14.46 -4.92
CA PRO A 239 4.15 15.35 -6.00
C PRO A 239 2.66 15.72 -5.95
N ILE A 240 1.77 14.77 -5.65
CA ILE A 240 0.32 15.04 -5.60
C ILE A 240 -0.04 15.91 -4.41
N PHE A 241 0.49 15.62 -3.22
CA PHE A 241 0.29 16.47 -2.05
C PHE A 241 0.81 17.89 -2.29
N PHE A 242 2.02 18.00 -2.86
CA PHE A 242 2.64 19.30 -3.17
C PHE A 242 1.79 20.10 -4.16
N PHE A 243 1.44 19.53 -5.32
CA PHE A 243 0.69 20.26 -6.35
C PHE A 243 -0.75 20.57 -5.92
N TYR A 244 -1.39 19.70 -5.14
CA TYR A 244 -2.71 20.01 -4.57
C TYR A 244 -2.65 21.14 -3.53
N LEU A 245 -1.69 21.10 -2.60
CA LEU A 245 -1.54 22.16 -1.61
C LEU A 245 -1.12 23.49 -2.25
N LEU A 246 -0.21 23.43 -3.24
CA LEU A 246 0.20 24.60 -4.01
C LEU A 246 -0.97 25.20 -4.79
N SER A 247 -1.81 24.38 -5.42
CA SER A 247 -2.96 24.90 -6.14
C SER A 247 -3.93 25.64 -5.22
N LEU A 248 -4.15 25.17 -3.99
CA LEU A 248 -4.97 25.86 -2.99
C LEU A 248 -4.39 27.21 -2.53
N CYS A 249 -3.08 27.42 -2.71
CA CYS A 249 -2.40 28.69 -2.46
C CYS A 249 -2.39 29.60 -3.68
N VAL A 250 -2.45 29.04 -4.90
CA VAL A 250 -2.31 29.82 -6.14
C VAL A 250 -3.66 30.27 -6.70
N PHE A 251 -4.67 29.40 -6.68
CA PHE A 251 -5.97 29.68 -7.30
C PHE A 251 -7.10 29.83 -6.26
N PRO A 252 -8.09 30.70 -6.52
CA PRO A 252 -8.22 31.60 -7.67
C PRO A 252 -7.32 32.84 -7.60
N ARG A 253 -6.74 33.12 -6.43
CA ARG A 253 -5.76 34.20 -6.20
C ARG A 253 -4.66 33.70 -5.27
N LEU A 254 -3.47 34.27 -5.41
CA LEU A 254 -2.33 33.98 -4.54
C LEU A 254 -2.68 34.26 -3.07
N ASN A 255 -2.57 33.25 -2.23
CA ASN A 255 -2.77 33.31 -0.80
C ASN A 255 -1.48 32.92 -0.07
N LEU A 256 -0.64 33.93 0.19
CA LEU A 256 0.65 33.76 0.88
C LEU A 256 0.49 33.31 2.34
N LEU A 257 -0.59 33.72 3.02
CA LEU A 257 -0.85 33.29 4.40
C LEU A 257 -1.04 31.78 4.49
N LYS A 258 -1.79 31.20 3.55
CA LYS A 258 -1.97 29.74 3.47
C LYS A 258 -0.64 29.03 3.19
N LEU A 259 0.19 29.58 2.30
CA LEU A 259 1.52 29.04 2.01
C LEU A 259 2.42 29.05 3.26
N ILE A 260 2.47 30.18 3.99
CA ILE A 260 3.21 30.32 5.24
C ILE A 260 2.68 29.31 6.28
N TYR A 261 1.37 29.16 6.38
CA TYR A 261 0.74 28.22 7.32
C TYR A 261 1.12 26.75 7.04
N ILE A 262 1.14 26.36 5.77
CA ILE A 262 1.64 25.04 5.34
C ILE A 262 3.13 24.89 5.69
N ALA A 263 3.94 25.89 5.34
CA ALA A 263 5.38 25.86 5.57
C ALA A 263 5.72 25.72 7.06
N ILE A 264 5.06 26.49 7.94
CA ILE A 264 5.23 26.39 9.39
C ILE A 264 4.84 24.98 9.88
N SER A 265 3.73 24.43 9.40
CA SER A 265 3.29 23.08 9.79
C SER A 265 4.32 22.00 9.45
N VAL A 266 4.91 22.07 8.27
CA VAL A 266 5.97 21.15 7.82
C VAL A 266 7.26 21.38 8.62
N LEU A 267 7.71 22.63 8.76
CA LEU A 267 8.95 22.97 9.47
C LEU A 267 8.89 22.60 10.96
N CYS A 268 7.76 22.82 11.63
CA CYS A 268 7.57 22.39 13.02
C CYS A 268 7.65 20.86 13.15
N THR A 269 7.09 20.12 12.20
CA THR A 269 7.13 18.66 12.20
C THR A 269 8.54 18.14 11.92
N LEU A 270 9.26 18.75 10.97
CA LEU A 270 10.68 18.43 10.73
C LEU A 270 11.55 18.79 11.94
N GLY A 271 11.28 19.92 12.61
CA GLY A 271 11.93 20.30 13.85
C GLY A 271 11.71 19.27 14.97
N PHE A 272 10.49 18.73 15.08
CA PHE A 272 10.19 17.63 16.00
C PHE A 272 10.98 16.35 15.67
N LEU A 273 11.05 15.97 14.39
CA LEU A 273 11.73 14.74 13.97
C LEU A 273 13.26 14.81 14.07
N PHE A 274 13.86 15.92 13.64
CA PHE A 274 15.31 16.07 13.55
C PHE A 274 15.93 16.84 14.74
N GLY A 275 15.13 17.56 15.51
CA GLY A 275 15.59 18.36 16.66
C GLY A 275 16.43 17.57 17.67
N PRO A 276 16.01 16.37 18.11
CA PRO A 276 16.80 15.55 19.04
C PRO A 276 18.19 15.18 18.49
N PHE A 277 18.30 14.89 17.19
CA PHE A 277 19.57 14.54 16.54
C PHE A 277 20.50 15.76 16.40
N ILE A 278 19.94 16.92 16.05
CA ILE A 278 20.69 18.17 15.98
C ILE A 278 21.23 18.54 17.36
N TYR A 279 20.39 18.43 18.40
CA TYR A 279 20.78 18.75 19.76
C TYR A 279 21.90 17.82 20.25
N SER A 280 21.82 16.52 19.97
CA SER A 280 22.78 15.54 20.48
C SER A 280 24.10 15.45 19.69
N GLY A 281 24.09 15.68 18.37
CA GLY A 281 25.26 15.46 17.52
C GLY A 281 25.44 16.45 16.38
N GLY A 282 24.69 17.56 16.36
CA GLY A 282 24.82 18.64 15.38
C GLY A 282 24.41 18.26 13.96
N PHE A 283 24.80 19.10 12.98
CA PHE A 283 24.43 18.93 11.57
C PHE A 283 25.05 17.70 10.90
N LEU A 284 26.14 17.15 11.44
CA LEU A 284 26.74 15.91 10.94
C LEU A 284 25.78 14.73 11.03
N GLN A 285 24.96 14.67 12.09
CA GLN A 285 23.90 13.66 12.25
C GLN A 285 22.91 13.71 11.10
N ILE A 286 22.47 14.90 10.70
CA ILE A 286 21.49 15.06 9.61
C ILE A 286 22.07 14.51 8.30
N ASN A 287 23.33 14.84 8.00
CA ASN A 287 23.99 14.35 6.78
C ASN A 287 24.07 12.82 6.76
N GLN A 288 24.43 12.21 7.88
CA GLN A 288 24.46 10.74 7.98
C GLN A 288 23.07 10.12 7.82
N ILE A 289 22.05 10.67 8.50
CA ILE A 289 20.67 10.21 8.39
C ILE A 289 20.20 10.27 6.93
N LEU A 290 20.44 11.39 6.25
CA LEU A 290 20.06 11.55 4.83
C LEU A 290 20.80 10.57 3.92
N TYR A 291 22.09 10.32 4.16
CA TYR A 291 22.87 9.33 3.40
C TYR A 291 22.35 7.90 3.57
N ARG A 292 21.91 7.54 4.80
CA ARG A 292 21.30 6.22 5.08
C ARG A 292 19.92 6.07 4.44
N ILE A 293 19.08 7.10 4.55
CA ILE A 293 17.72 7.09 3.99
C ILE A 293 17.74 6.98 2.45
N PHE A 294 18.69 7.65 1.80
CA PHE A 294 18.82 7.68 0.34
C PHE A 294 20.16 7.08 -0.13
N PRO A 295 20.26 5.74 -0.20
CA PRO A 295 21.49 5.07 -0.61
C PRO A 295 21.67 5.16 -2.14
N PHE A 296 22.22 6.27 -2.62
CA PHE A 296 22.47 6.53 -4.05
C PHE A 296 23.46 5.56 -4.74
N GLY A 297 24.14 4.70 -3.96
CA GLY A 297 25.14 3.74 -4.44
C GLY A 297 24.62 2.36 -4.87
N ARG A 298 23.33 2.03 -4.66
CA ARG A 298 22.77 0.71 -5.05
C ARG A 298 22.38 0.65 -6.52
N GLY A 299 22.57 -0.49 -7.18
CA GLY A 299 22.30 -0.69 -8.61
C GLY A 299 20.81 -0.91 -8.94
N ILE A 300 20.42 -0.80 -10.23
CA ILE A 300 19.02 -0.90 -10.71
C ILE A 300 18.44 -2.31 -10.62
N PHE A 301 19.30 -3.31 -10.75
CA PHE A 301 18.90 -4.70 -11.03
C PHE A 301 19.22 -5.63 -9.86
N GLU A 302 19.16 -5.11 -8.63
CA GLU A 302 19.43 -5.91 -7.43
C GLU A 302 18.32 -6.95 -7.18
N ASP A 303 17.06 -6.57 -7.42
CA ASP A 303 15.89 -7.44 -7.25
C ASP A 303 15.09 -7.64 -8.55
N LYS A 304 14.40 -8.79 -8.66
CA LYS A 304 13.55 -9.13 -9.80
C LYS A 304 12.15 -8.55 -9.59
N VAL A 305 11.99 -7.27 -9.90
CA VAL A 305 10.75 -6.52 -9.68
C VAL A 305 9.94 -6.35 -10.96
N ALA A 306 8.61 -6.31 -10.86
CA ALA A 306 7.68 -6.05 -11.97
C ALA A 306 7.67 -4.58 -12.46
N ASN A 307 8.85 -3.98 -12.64
CA ASN A 307 9.04 -2.62 -13.16
C ASN A 307 9.51 -2.63 -14.62
N PHE A 308 9.50 -1.45 -15.25
CA PHE A 308 9.90 -1.27 -16.65
C PHE A 308 11.31 -1.79 -16.91
N TRP A 309 12.25 -1.42 -16.04
CA TRP A 309 13.66 -1.75 -16.20
C TRP A 309 13.91 -3.24 -16.17
N CYS A 310 13.42 -3.96 -15.16
CA CYS A 310 13.64 -5.39 -15.01
C CYS A 310 12.91 -6.20 -16.10
N ALA A 311 11.66 -5.86 -16.43
CA ALA A 311 10.90 -6.56 -17.47
C ALA A 311 11.53 -6.43 -18.86
N THR A 312 11.99 -5.23 -19.22
CA THR A 312 12.58 -4.98 -20.55
C THR A 312 14.07 -5.33 -20.63
N ASN A 313 14.77 -5.45 -19.49
CA ASN A 313 16.17 -5.90 -19.43
C ASN A 313 16.38 -7.32 -19.96
N VAL A 314 15.33 -8.15 -20.01
CA VAL A 314 15.38 -9.49 -20.62
C VAL A 314 15.78 -9.40 -22.10
N VAL A 315 15.34 -8.36 -22.80
CA VAL A 315 15.60 -8.15 -24.24
C VAL A 315 16.73 -7.15 -24.46
N ILE A 316 16.68 -5.99 -23.79
CA ILE A 316 17.57 -4.85 -24.10
C ILE A 316 18.96 -4.99 -23.45
N LYS A 317 19.06 -5.67 -22.29
CA LYS A 317 20.31 -5.82 -21.53
C LYS A 317 21.02 -4.48 -21.27
N TYR A 318 20.33 -3.57 -20.57
CA TYR A 318 20.76 -2.17 -20.35
C TYR A 318 22.19 -2.00 -19.81
N LYS A 319 22.65 -2.92 -18.96
CA LYS A 319 24.02 -2.91 -18.40
C LYS A 319 25.11 -2.95 -19.48
N ASN A 320 24.82 -3.46 -20.68
CA ASN A 320 25.77 -3.54 -21.78
C ASN A 320 25.78 -2.28 -22.66
N ILE A 321 24.76 -1.42 -22.52
CA ILE A 321 24.53 -0.27 -23.42
C ILE A 321 24.74 1.05 -22.69
N PHE A 322 24.35 1.13 -21.41
CA PHE A 322 24.33 2.36 -20.63
C PHE A 322 25.13 2.24 -19.34
N THR A 323 25.72 3.36 -18.91
CA THR A 323 26.34 3.46 -17.59
C THR A 323 25.27 3.62 -16.50
N THR A 324 25.61 3.27 -15.25
CA THR A 324 24.71 3.43 -14.10
C THR A 324 24.19 4.87 -13.96
N SER A 325 25.05 5.88 -14.16
CA SER A 325 24.66 7.30 -14.08
C SER A 325 23.68 7.69 -15.19
N GLN A 326 23.85 7.16 -16.41
CA GLN A 326 22.90 7.40 -17.50
C GLN A 326 21.54 6.78 -17.19
N LEU A 327 21.52 5.56 -16.66
CA LEU A 327 20.27 4.90 -16.30
C LEU A 327 19.55 5.59 -15.13
N GLN A 328 20.28 6.15 -14.15
CA GLN A 328 19.70 7.00 -13.09
C GLN A 328 18.99 8.24 -13.66
N LYS A 329 19.59 8.88 -14.66
CA LYS A 329 18.99 10.05 -15.31
C LYS A 329 17.78 9.67 -16.16
N LEU A 330 17.84 8.53 -16.87
CA LEU A 330 16.74 8.04 -17.69
C LEU A 330 15.54 7.60 -16.83
N SER A 331 15.77 6.91 -15.71
CA SER A 331 14.70 6.55 -14.78
C SER A 331 14.04 7.78 -14.17
N LEU A 332 14.84 8.76 -13.72
CA LEU A 332 14.30 10.04 -13.25
C LEU A 332 13.42 10.71 -14.32
N LEU A 333 13.91 10.78 -15.57
CA LEU A 333 13.16 11.37 -16.67
C LEU A 333 11.84 10.63 -16.92
N PHE A 334 11.85 9.29 -16.98
CA PHE A 334 10.66 8.48 -17.23
C PHE A 334 9.64 8.62 -16.10
N THR A 335 10.09 8.63 -14.84
CA THR A 335 9.24 8.87 -13.69
C THR A 335 8.61 10.27 -13.75
N LEU A 336 9.39 11.32 -14.05
CA LEU A 336 8.89 12.70 -14.17
C LEU A 336 7.84 12.83 -15.27
N ILE A 337 8.07 12.22 -16.44
CA ILE A 337 7.09 12.17 -17.52
C ILE A 337 5.83 11.46 -17.05
N GLY A 338 5.95 10.29 -16.41
CA GLY A 338 4.81 9.49 -15.98
C GLY A 338 3.96 10.13 -14.88
N ILE A 339 4.54 10.92 -13.96
CA ILE A 339 3.77 11.63 -12.93
C ILE A 339 3.13 12.93 -13.43
N SER A 340 3.60 13.48 -14.57
CA SER A 340 3.21 14.80 -15.05
C SER A 340 1.70 14.96 -15.30
N PRO A 341 0.95 13.98 -15.86
CA PRO A 341 -0.48 14.17 -16.10
C PRO A 341 -1.25 14.33 -14.79
N SER A 342 -0.99 13.47 -13.81
CA SER A 342 -1.62 13.53 -12.48
C SER A 342 -1.32 14.84 -11.76
N CYS A 343 -0.07 15.29 -11.81
CA CYS A 343 0.35 16.57 -11.22
C CYS A 343 -0.36 17.76 -11.89
N TYR A 344 -0.48 17.74 -13.22
CA TYR A 344 -1.17 18.77 -13.98
C TYR A 344 -2.67 18.83 -13.64
N PHE A 345 -3.38 17.69 -13.69
CA PHE A 345 -4.83 17.67 -13.42
C PHE A 345 -5.16 18.08 -11.99
N ILE A 346 -4.39 17.63 -11.00
CA ILE A 346 -4.68 17.98 -9.60
C ILE A 346 -4.37 19.46 -9.31
N PHE A 347 -3.34 20.01 -9.96
CA PHE A 347 -2.97 21.42 -9.83
C PHE A 347 -4.04 22.34 -10.42
N ILE A 348 -4.58 22.02 -11.59
CA ILE A 348 -5.55 22.88 -12.29
C ILE A 348 -6.97 22.73 -11.72
N THR A 349 -7.41 21.51 -11.41
CA THR A 349 -8.83 21.27 -11.09
C THR A 349 -9.19 21.44 -9.61
N GLN A 350 -8.21 21.33 -8.70
CA GLN A 350 -8.43 21.34 -7.24
C GLN A 350 -9.50 20.35 -6.74
N ASN A 351 -9.80 19.31 -7.52
CA ASN A 351 -10.94 18.44 -7.24
C ASN A 351 -10.55 17.32 -6.27
N LYS A 352 -11.18 17.32 -5.08
CA LYS A 352 -11.01 16.26 -4.06
C LYS A 352 -11.27 14.86 -4.60
N ARG A 353 -12.18 14.70 -5.57
CA ARG A 353 -12.49 13.42 -6.20
C ARG A 353 -11.29 12.82 -6.93
N LEU A 354 -10.43 13.67 -7.49
CA LEU A 354 -9.25 13.24 -8.24
C LEU A 354 -8.08 12.87 -7.35
N LEU A 355 -8.10 13.14 -6.04
CA LEU A 355 -6.97 12.88 -5.16
C LEU A 355 -6.56 11.40 -5.15
N ALA A 356 -7.49 10.48 -4.92
CA ALA A 356 -7.18 9.04 -4.90
C ALA A 356 -6.71 8.53 -6.28
N TRP A 357 -7.32 9.02 -7.37
CA TRP A 357 -6.93 8.69 -8.73
C TRP A 357 -5.52 9.18 -9.07
N CYS A 358 -5.22 10.45 -8.77
CA CYS A 358 -3.92 11.06 -9.05
C CYS A 358 -2.83 10.44 -8.17
N LEU A 359 -3.12 10.16 -6.90
CA LEU A 359 -2.22 9.41 -6.02
C LEU A 359 -1.90 8.04 -6.61
N SER A 360 -2.92 7.29 -7.03
CA SER A 360 -2.77 5.97 -7.67
C SER A 360 -1.82 6.02 -8.86
N ALA A 361 -2.10 6.90 -9.83
CA ALA A 361 -1.27 7.03 -11.03
C ALA A 361 0.14 7.52 -10.72
N CYS A 362 0.30 8.47 -9.78
CA CYS A 362 1.60 8.98 -9.36
C CYS A 362 2.47 7.89 -8.75
N SER A 363 1.97 7.19 -7.73
CA SER A 363 2.71 6.09 -7.09
C SER A 363 2.97 4.93 -8.05
N MET A 364 2.06 4.68 -9.00
CA MET A 364 2.26 3.66 -10.02
C MET A 364 3.38 4.04 -11.00
N SER A 365 3.49 5.31 -11.39
CA SER A 365 4.60 5.82 -12.19
C SER A 365 5.95 5.64 -11.48
N PHE A 366 6.02 5.98 -10.18
CA PHE A 366 7.21 5.71 -9.38
C PHE A 366 7.55 4.23 -9.35
N PHE A 367 6.58 3.35 -9.08
CA PHE A 367 6.81 1.90 -9.07
C PHE A 367 7.30 1.36 -10.43
N LEU A 368 6.74 1.83 -11.53
CA LEU A 368 7.08 1.34 -12.88
C LEU A 368 8.42 1.86 -13.38
N PHE A 369 8.76 3.12 -13.12
CA PHE A 369 9.86 3.81 -13.80
C PHE A 369 11.01 4.25 -12.90
N SER A 370 10.86 4.21 -11.56
CA SER A 370 11.93 4.58 -10.64
C SER A 370 13.15 3.67 -10.76
N PHE A 371 14.31 4.20 -10.38
CA PHE A 371 15.60 3.53 -10.42
C PHE A 371 15.70 2.38 -9.42
N GLN A 372 15.22 2.61 -8.19
CA GLN A 372 15.25 1.65 -7.09
C GLN A 372 13.81 1.37 -6.68
N VAL A 373 13.41 0.12 -6.86
CA VAL A 373 12.08 -0.39 -6.55
C VAL A 373 12.28 -1.81 -6.03
N HIS A 374 11.55 -2.17 -4.98
CA HIS A 374 11.51 -3.53 -4.43
C HIS A 374 10.13 -4.15 -4.66
N GLU A 375 9.99 -5.48 -4.61
CA GLU A 375 8.71 -6.15 -4.86
C GLU A 375 7.61 -5.62 -3.93
N LYS A 376 7.94 -5.40 -2.65
CA LYS A 376 7.03 -4.91 -1.59
C LYS A 376 6.56 -3.47 -1.82
N SER A 377 7.27 -2.68 -2.63
CA SER A 377 6.91 -1.27 -2.86
C SER A 377 5.62 -1.11 -3.68
N ILE A 378 5.08 -2.19 -4.26
CA ILE A 378 3.74 -2.20 -4.85
C ILE A 378 2.65 -1.83 -3.84
N LEU A 379 2.91 -1.94 -2.52
CA LEU A 379 2.01 -1.46 -1.47
C LEU A 379 1.73 0.05 -1.55
N LEU A 380 2.63 0.82 -2.18
CA LEU A 380 2.44 2.26 -2.35
C LEU A 380 1.37 2.62 -3.38
N PRO A 381 1.37 2.10 -4.63
CA PRO A 381 0.21 2.22 -5.49
C PRO A 381 -1.01 1.46 -4.98
N TRP A 382 -0.82 0.36 -4.24
CA TRP A 382 -1.93 -0.40 -3.68
C TRP A 382 -2.81 0.40 -2.73
N LEU A 383 -2.25 1.22 -1.85
CA LEU A 383 -3.05 2.04 -0.93
C LEU A 383 -4.10 2.90 -1.70
N PRO A 384 -3.72 3.88 -2.53
CA PRO A 384 -4.70 4.74 -3.21
C PRO A 384 -5.57 3.97 -4.21
N ILE A 385 -5.09 2.90 -4.85
CA ILE A 385 -5.93 2.09 -5.76
C ILE A 385 -7.05 1.37 -4.99
N THR A 386 -6.76 0.83 -3.81
CA THR A 386 -7.80 0.15 -3.00
C THR A 386 -8.83 1.13 -2.44
N LEU A 387 -8.47 2.40 -2.24
CA LEU A 387 -9.42 3.45 -1.87
C LEU A 387 -10.49 3.68 -2.95
N LEU A 388 -10.18 3.38 -4.22
CA LEU A 388 -11.11 3.49 -5.35
C LEU A 388 -12.25 2.46 -5.28
N LEU A 389 -12.23 1.49 -4.35
CA LEU A 389 -13.40 0.67 -4.03
C LEU A 389 -14.60 1.49 -3.52
N ASN A 390 -14.39 2.76 -3.16
CA ASN A 390 -15.46 3.70 -2.80
C ASN A 390 -16.14 4.35 -4.02
N GLU A 391 -15.62 4.14 -5.23
CA GLU A 391 -16.25 4.63 -6.45
C GLU A 391 -17.52 3.83 -6.75
N VAL A 392 -18.57 4.52 -7.19
CA VAL A 392 -19.86 3.90 -7.54
C VAL A 392 -19.84 3.44 -9.01
N ASP A 393 -18.82 2.67 -9.37
CA ASP A 393 -18.65 2.11 -10.71
C ASP A 393 -18.18 0.65 -10.62
N ALA A 394 -18.98 -0.25 -11.19
CA ALA A 394 -18.70 -1.69 -11.17
C ALA A 394 -17.40 -2.02 -11.94
N ASP A 395 -17.13 -1.32 -13.04
CA ASP A 395 -15.91 -1.54 -13.83
C ASP A 395 -14.67 -1.12 -13.03
N VAL A 396 -14.76 -0.03 -12.25
CA VAL A 396 -13.68 0.41 -11.36
C VAL A 396 -13.39 -0.65 -10.31
N ILE A 397 -14.42 -1.20 -9.67
CA ILE A 397 -14.23 -2.25 -8.65
C ILE A 397 -13.61 -3.50 -9.28
N SER A 398 -14.06 -3.94 -10.46
CA SER A 398 -13.45 -5.09 -11.14
C SER A 398 -11.97 -4.84 -11.46
N MET A 399 -11.60 -3.63 -11.89
CA MET A 399 -10.21 -3.26 -12.16
C MET A 399 -9.36 -3.21 -10.88
N VAL A 400 -9.91 -2.72 -9.77
CA VAL A 400 -9.23 -2.72 -8.47
C VAL A 400 -9.04 -4.15 -7.94
N CYS A 401 -10.07 -5.01 -8.04
CA CYS A 401 -9.95 -6.43 -7.70
C CYS A 401 -8.83 -7.11 -8.52
N TRP A 402 -8.80 -6.84 -9.83
CA TRP A 402 -7.76 -7.38 -10.70
C TRP A 402 -6.38 -6.87 -10.29
N PHE A 403 -6.23 -5.55 -10.04
CA PHE A 403 -4.98 -4.98 -9.53
C PHE A 403 -4.50 -5.67 -8.24
N CYS A 404 -5.38 -5.86 -7.24
CA CYS A 404 -4.99 -6.52 -5.98
C CYS A 404 -4.51 -7.96 -6.22
N ASN A 405 -5.16 -8.69 -7.14
CA ASN A 405 -4.73 -10.04 -7.50
C ASN A 405 -3.38 -10.06 -8.23
N VAL A 406 -3.13 -9.10 -9.13
CA VAL A 406 -1.84 -8.94 -9.82
C VAL A 406 -0.76 -8.56 -8.81
N SER A 407 -1.04 -7.65 -7.89
CA SER A 407 -0.15 -7.22 -6.80
C SER A 407 0.25 -8.42 -5.93
N LEU A 408 -0.72 -9.19 -5.44
CA LEU A 408 -0.45 -10.40 -4.66
C LEU A 408 0.39 -11.40 -5.45
N PHE A 409 0.02 -11.68 -6.72
CA PHE A 409 0.78 -12.57 -7.59
C PHE A 409 2.23 -12.09 -7.80
N SER A 410 2.44 -10.79 -7.97
CA SER A 410 3.79 -10.22 -8.16
C SER A 410 4.73 -10.46 -6.99
N MET A 411 4.18 -10.62 -5.78
CA MET A 411 4.94 -10.90 -4.56
C MET A 411 5.08 -12.41 -4.27
N SER A 412 4.54 -13.30 -5.09
CA SER A 412 4.59 -14.74 -4.83
C SER A 412 6.00 -15.31 -4.66
N PRO A 413 7.04 -14.89 -5.43
CA PRO A 413 8.39 -15.42 -5.27
C PRO A 413 9.00 -15.05 -3.90
N LEU A 414 8.76 -13.82 -3.46
CA LEU A 414 9.18 -13.32 -2.14
C LEU A 414 8.54 -14.16 -1.02
N LEU A 415 7.22 -14.31 -1.07
CA LEU A 415 6.45 -15.02 -0.04
C LEU A 415 6.78 -16.51 0.02
N LYS A 416 7.13 -17.12 -1.13
CA LYS A 416 7.64 -18.49 -1.20
C LYS A 416 9.00 -18.61 -0.51
N ARG A 417 9.92 -17.65 -0.74
CA ARG A 417 11.24 -17.61 -0.08
C ARG A 417 11.11 -17.53 1.44
N ASP A 418 10.12 -16.80 1.95
CA ASP A 418 9.88 -16.66 3.39
C ASP A 418 9.04 -17.81 3.99
N GLY A 419 8.67 -18.85 3.22
CA GLY A 419 7.88 -19.98 3.71
C GLY A 419 6.39 -19.69 3.92
N LEU A 420 5.85 -18.61 3.36
CA LEU A 420 4.48 -18.11 3.57
C LEU A 420 3.46 -18.59 2.52
N SER A 421 3.76 -19.68 1.81
CA SER A 421 2.93 -20.20 0.71
C SER A 421 1.49 -20.54 1.14
N LEU A 422 1.31 -21.09 2.35
CA LEU A 422 -0.02 -21.42 2.87
C LEU A 422 -0.86 -20.14 3.08
N GLN A 423 -0.29 -19.15 3.77
CA GLN A 423 -0.92 -17.86 4.05
C GLN A 423 -1.27 -17.15 2.74
N TYR A 424 -0.36 -17.17 1.76
CA TYR A 424 -0.59 -16.61 0.42
C TYR A 424 -1.82 -17.22 -0.25
N ILE A 425 -1.93 -18.55 -0.29
CA ILE A 425 -3.07 -19.25 -0.92
C ILE A 425 -4.37 -18.95 -0.17
N VAL A 426 -4.37 -19.08 1.16
CA VAL A 426 -5.57 -18.91 1.99
C VAL A 426 -6.09 -17.48 1.91
N LEU A 427 -5.22 -16.47 2.04
CA LEU A 427 -5.63 -15.07 1.96
C LEU A 427 -6.06 -14.67 0.53
N GLY A 428 -5.38 -15.19 -0.50
CA GLY A 428 -5.76 -14.98 -1.90
C GLY A 428 -7.16 -15.52 -2.21
N ILE A 429 -7.47 -16.75 -1.76
CA ILE A 429 -8.81 -17.34 -1.91
C ILE A 429 -9.83 -16.58 -1.07
N MET A 430 -9.52 -16.29 0.19
CA MET A 430 -10.42 -15.61 1.12
C MET A 430 -10.81 -14.22 0.62
N SER A 431 -9.86 -13.40 0.20
CA SER A 431 -10.13 -12.04 -0.31
C SER A 431 -11.01 -12.08 -1.57
N ASN A 432 -10.68 -12.94 -2.54
CA ASN A 432 -11.50 -13.12 -3.75
C ASN A 432 -12.91 -13.67 -3.44
N TRP A 433 -13.01 -14.57 -2.46
CA TRP A 433 -14.30 -15.05 -1.96
C TRP A 433 -15.10 -13.89 -1.37
N LEU A 434 -14.56 -13.16 -0.38
CA LEU A 434 -15.22 -12.05 0.31
C LEU A 434 -15.68 -10.95 -0.66
N MET A 435 -14.87 -10.61 -1.66
CA MET A 435 -15.21 -9.61 -2.69
C MET A 435 -16.30 -10.08 -3.67
N GLY A 436 -16.63 -11.38 -3.69
CA GLY A 436 -17.64 -11.96 -4.58
C GLY A 436 -17.10 -12.43 -5.93
N ASN A 437 -15.78 -12.42 -6.14
CA ASN A 437 -15.15 -12.90 -7.38
C ASN A 437 -15.34 -14.41 -7.59
N LEU A 438 -15.54 -15.17 -6.50
CA LEU A 438 -15.86 -16.60 -6.54
C LEU A 438 -17.37 -16.91 -6.52
N SER A 439 -18.23 -15.90 -6.72
CA SER A 439 -19.69 -16.08 -6.70
C SER A 439 -20.23 -16.96 -7.86
N TRP A 440 -19.41 -17.30 -8.85
CA TRP A 440 -19.76 -18.32 -9.85
C TRP A 440 -19.96 -19.71 -9.22
N VAL A 441 -19.23 -20.04 -8.16
CA VAL A 441 -19.41 -21.27 -7.37
C VAL A 441 -20.79 -21.28 -6.70
N ARG A 442 -21.29 -20.10 -6.29
CA ARG A 442 -22.62 -19.95 -5.67
C ARG A 442 -23.77 -20.38 -6.58
N LYS A 443 -23.57 -20.37 -7.91
CA LYS A 443 -24.55 -20.92 -8.86
C LYS A 443 -24.90 -22.38 -8.52
N TYR A 444 -23.93 -23.13 -8.00
CA TYR A 444 -24.06 -24.56 -7.70
C TYR A 444 -24.37 -24.83 -6.21
N THR A 445 -23.99 -23.94 -5.28
CA THR A 445 -24.23 -24.13 -3.84
C THR A 445 -25.57 -23.59 -3.33
N ASN A 446 -26.29 -22.80 -4.14
CA ASN A 446 -27.59 -22.21 -3.76
C ASN A 446 -28.69 -23.24 -3.47
N ILE A 447 -28.48 -24.53 -3.81
CA ILE A 447 -29.39 -25.63 -3.46
C ILE A 447 -29.32 -25.96 -1.96
N ILE A 448 -28.17 -25.71 -1.31
CA ILE A 448 -27.86 -26.15 0.06
C ILE A 448 -27.98 -24.99 1.08
N LEU A 449 -27.79 -23.73 0.66
CA LEU A 449 -27.73 -22.56 1.55
C LEU A 449 -28.78 -21.49 1.17
N PRO A 450 -30.00 -21.53 1.74
CA PRO A 450 -31.11 -20.65 1.34
C PRO A 450 -30.94 -19.16 1.75
N PHE A 451 -30.00 -18.86 2.66
CA PHE A 451 -29.74 -17.49 3.13
C PHE A 451 -28.73 -16.70 2.26
N VAL A 452 -28.23 -17.29 1.17
CA VAL A 452 -27.26 -16.66 0.26
C VAL A 452 -28.00 -15.89 -0.85
N SER A 453 -27.56 -14.65 -1.12
CA SER A 453 -28.16 -13.85 -2.18
C SER A 453 -27.93 -14.46 -3.58
N LYS A 454 -28.99 -14.51 -4.40
CA LYS A 454 -28.93 -15.10 -5.75
C LYS A 454 -27.98 -14.31 -6.66
N ARG A 455 -27.15 -15.02 -7.45
CA ARG A 455 -26.19 -14.43 -8.42
C ARG A 455 -26.81 -13.43 -9.40
N LYS A 456 -28.11 -13.54 -9.71
CA LYS A 456 -28.83 -12.59 -10.57
C LYS A 456 -28.75 -11.13 -10.07
N TYR A 457 -28.48 -10.93 -8.78
CA TYR A 457 -28.35 -9.61 -8.16
C TYR A 457 -26.90 -9.25 -7.80
N ALA A 458 -25.93 -10.08 -8.18
CA ALA A 458 -24.53 -9.85 -7.85
C ALA A 458 -23.90 -8.84 -8.81
N THR A 459 -22.96 -8.05 -8.31
CA THR A 459 -22.16 -7.19 -9.17
C THR A 459 -21.30 -7.98 -10.15
N PRO A 460 -21.05 -7.41 -11.35
CA PRO A 460 -20.23 -8.08 -12.34
C PRO A 460 -18.80 -8.25 -11.81
N ILE A 461 -18.29 -9.48 -11.92
CA ILE A 461 -16.94 -9.85 -11.47
C ILE A 461 -15.87 -9.25 -12.41
N LEU A 462 -16.23 -9.14 -13.69
CA LEU A 462 -15.36 -8.62 -14.75
C LEU A 462 -16.00 -7.36 -15.33
N PRO A 463 -15.17 -6.42 -15.83
CA PRO A 463 -15.68 -5.20 -16.44
C PRO A 463 -16.60 -5.48 -17.63
N HIS A 464 -17.46 -4.53 -17.97
CA HIS A 464 -18.43 -4.68 -19.05
C HIS A 464 -17.78 -4.81 -20.43
N SER A 465 -16.64 -4.15 -20.65
CA SER A 465 -15.90 -4.19 -21.91
C SER A 465 -15.33 -5.58 -22.22
N PHE A 466 -15.63 -6.08 -23.42
CA PHE A 466 -15.11 -7.37 -23.90
C PHE A 466 -13.57 -7.40 -23.98
N PHE A 467 -12.96 -6.29 -24.37
CA PHE A 467 -11.50 -6.15 -24.40
C PHE A 467 -10.86 -6.41 -23.04
N TRP A 468 -11.37 -5.74 -22.00
CA TRP A 468 -10.85 -5.90 -20.64
C TRP A 468 -11.13 -7.30 -20.07
N ARG A 469 -12.26 -7.92 -20.43
CA ARG A 469 -12.54 -9.31 -20.05
C ARG A 469 -11.47 -10.28 -20.58
N ILE A 470 -11.10 -10.16 -21.86
CA ILE A 470 -10.06 -11.01 -22.46
C ILE A 470 -8.74 -10.82 -21.70
N ILE A 471 -8.30 -9.58 -21.51
CA ILE A 471 -7.04 -9.28 -20.83
C ILE A 471 -6.99 -9.90 -19.43
N ILE A 472 -8.03 -9.66 -18.64
CA ILE A 472 -8.08 -10.13 -17.25
C ILE A 472 -8.10 -11.66 -17.19
N VAL A 473 -8.90 -12.31 -18.05
CA VAL A 473 -8.97 -13.78 -18.10
C VAL A 473 -7.64 -14.38 -18.57
N THR A 474 -7.02 -13.81 -19.61
CA THR A 474 -5.71 -14.23 -20.08
C THR A 474 -4.66 -14.10 -18.97
N PHE A 475 -4.64 -12.98 -18.23
CA PHE A 475 -3.76 -12.83 -17.07
C PHE A 475 -3.97 -13.95 -16.04
N TYR A 476 -5.21 -14.24 -15.66
CA TYR A 476 -5.47 -15.31 -14.67
C TYR A 476 -5.03 -16.68 -15.16
N ILE A 477 -5.25 -17.01 -16.44
CA ILE A 477 -4.77 -18.27 -17.04
C ILE A 477 -3.24 -18.32 -16.98
N THR A 478 -2.55 -17.25 -17.43
CA THR A 478 -1.09 -17.18 -17.41
C THR A 478 -0.54 -17.26 -15.99
N ALA A 479 -1.10 -16.53 -15.04
CA ALA A 479 -0.70 -16.56 -13.64
C ALA A 479 -0.88 -17.96 -13.02
N SER A 480 -2.00 -18.64 -13.31
CA SER A 480 -2.22 -20.03 -12.85
C SER A 480 -1.19 -20.99 -13.44
N ILE A 481 -0.86 -20.89 -14.73
CA ILE A 481 0.17 -21.71 -15.37
C ILE A 481 1.54 -21.43 -14.74
N LEU A 482 1.90 -20.16 -14.56
CA LEU A 482 3.19 -19.79 -13.97
C LEU A 482 3.33 -20.27 -12.52
N LEU A 483 2.28 -20.12 -11.70
CA LEU A 483 2.28 -20.66 -10.34
C LEU A 483 2.40 -22.18 -10.35
N TYR A 484 1.63 -22.87 -11.19
CA TYR A 484 1.71 -24.33 -11.31
C TYR A 484 3.11 -24.79 -11.71
N CYS A 485 3.71 -24.16 -12.71
CA CYS A 485 5.07 -24.45 -13.15
C CYS A 485 6.10 -24.15 -12.05
N ASP A 486 5.98 -23.02 -11.35
CA ASP A 486 6.89 -22.67 -10.25
C ASP A 486 6.82 -23.66 -9.07
N PHE A 487 5.66 -24.26 -8.80
CA PHE A 487 5.49 -25.27 -7.74
C PHE A 487 5.89 -26.68 -8.17
N MET A 488 5.58 -27.08 -9.41
CA MET A 488 5.66 -28.49 -9.83
C MET A 488 6.83 -28.78 -10.79
N VAL A 489 7.31 -27.78 -11.52
CA VAL A 489 8.28 -27.97 -12.61
C VAL A 489 9.62 -27.33 -12.23
N LYS A 490 10.65 -28.16 -12.09
CA LYS A 490 12.02 -27.66 -11.86
C LYS A 490 12.45 -26.78 -13.03
N PRO A 491 13.02 -25.58 -12.77
CA PRO A 491 13.47 -24.71 -13.85
C PRO A 491 14.60 -25.38 -14.65
N PRO A 492 14.67 -25.16 -15.97
CA PRO A 492 15.79 -25.62 -16.80
C PRO A 492 17.13 -25.09 -16.29
N LEU A 493 18.19 -25.92 -16.34
CA LEU A 493 19.53 -25.56 -15.82
C LEU A 493 20.12 -24.31 -16.49
N ASN A 494 19.78 -24.07 -17.75
CA ASN A 494 20.22 -22.89 -18.50
C ASN A 494 19.45 -21.61 -18.14
N LEU A 495 18.28 -21.71 -17.50
CA LEU A 495 17.41 -20.60 -17.13
C LEU A 495 16.80 -20.83 -15.73
N PRO A 496 17.61 -20.74 -14.66
CA PRO A 496 17.19 -21.07 -13.30
C PRO A 496 16.03 -20.19 -12.79
N ASP A 497 15.92 -18.97 -13.32
CA ASP A 497 14.98 -17.95 -12.87
C ASP A 497 13.75 -17.78 -13.77
N ILE A 498 13.54 -18.70 -14.72
CA ILE A 498 12.52 -18.53 -15.79
C ILE A 498 11.13 -18.22 -15.24
N TRP A 499 10.71 -18.88 -14.16
CA TRP A 499 9.40 -18.70 -13.57
C TRP A 499 9.26 -17.35 -12.87
N ILE A 500 10.30 -16.90 -12.19
CA ILE A 500 10.35 -15.58 -11.54
C ILE A 500 10.31 -14.47 -12.60
N VAL A 501 11.07 -14.62 -13.68
CA VAL A 501 11.05 -13.68 -14.80
C VAL A 501 9.68 -13.69 -15.49
N GLY A 502 9.06 -14.85 -15.66
CA GLY A 502 7.69 -14.96 -16.17
C GLY A 502 6.68 -14.20 -15.32
N ASN A 503 6.79 -14.30 -13.98
CA ASN A 503 5.98 -13.52 -13.06
C ASN A 503 6.20 -12.01 -13.25
N VAL A 504 7.46 -11.56 -13.28
CA VAL A 504 7.83 -10.15 -13.50
C VAL A 504 7.20 -9.60 -14.79
N ILE A 505 7.28 -10.35 -15.90
CA ILE A 505 6.75 -9.91 -17.20
C ILE A 505 5.21 -9.83 -17.17
N ALA A 506 4.54 -10.88 -16.67
CA ALA A 506 3.07 -10.92 -16.62
C ALA A 506 2.50 -9.81 -15.70
N SER A 507 3.15 -9.58 -14.57
CA SER A 507 2.82 -8.52 -13.62
C SER A 507 3.07 -7.13 -14.22
N PHE A 508 4.24 -6.90 -14.84
CA PHE A 508 4.59 -5.62 -15.46
C PHE A 508 3.60 -5.22 -16.57
N LEU A 509 3.22 -6.15 -17.45
CA LEU A 509 2.24 -5.87 -18.51
C LEU A 509 0.88 -5.45 -17.92
N SER A 510 0.42 -6.15 -16.89
CA SER A 510 -0.84 -5.85 -16.20
C SER A 510 -0.78 -4.48 -15.52
N PHE A 511 0.31 -4.22 -14.81
CA PHE A 511 0.59 -2.93 -14.15
C PHE A 511 0.67 -1.76 -15.13
N GLY A 512 1.32 -1.93 -16.28
CA GLY A 512 1.36 -0.93 -17.34
C GLY A 512 -0.03 -0.61 -17.89
N LEU A 513 -0.86 -1.62 -18.13
CA LEU A 513 -2.24 -1.41 -18.59
C LEU A 513 -3.10 -0.70 -17.54
N ILE A 514 -2.95 -1.05 -16.25
CA ILE A 514 -3.64 -0.38 -15.15
C ILE A 514 -3.18 1.08 -15.04
N PHE A 515 -1.88 1.37 -15.18
CA PHE A 515 -1.36 2.72 -15.20
C PHE A 515 -1.95 3.57 -16.34
N LEU A 516 -2.05 3.02 -17.55
CA LEU A 516 -2.70 3.71 -18.68
C LEU A 516 -4.19 3.93 -18.41
N TRP A 517 -4.89 2.93 -17.87
CA TRP A 517 -6.30 3.04 -17.48
C TRP A 517 -6.53 4.11 -16.41
N LEU A 518 -5.67 4.20 -15.39
CA LEU A 518 -5.73 5.23 -14.36
C LEU A 518 -5.62 6.63 -14.97
N ASN A 519 -4.66 6.86 -15.88
CA ASN A 519 -4.49 8.15 -16.56
C ASN A 519 -5.71 8.49 -17.43
N TYR A 520 -6.28 7.51 -18.13
CA TYR A 520 -7.52 7.69 -18.87
C TYR A 520 -8.70 8.06 -17.95
N LYS A 521 -8.83 7.40 -16.79
CA LYS A 521 -9.87 7.73 -15.79
C LYS A 521 -9.65 9.11 -15.18
N ILE A 522 -8.42 9.52 -14.88
CA ILE A 522 -8.11 10.89 -14.43
C ILE A 522 -8.61 11.90 -15.45
N TYR A 523 -8.27 11.72 -16.73
CA TYR A 523 -8.73 12.60 -17.79
C TYR A 523 -10.25 12.65 -17.84
N THR A 524 -10.94 11.51 -17.96
CA THR A 524 -12.40 11.47 -18.08
C THR A 524 -13.12 12.04 -16.86
N VAL A 525 -12.67 11.71 -15.64
CA VAL A 525 -13.23 12.24 -14.38
C VAL A 525 -12.98 13.74 -14.25
N SER A 526 -11.85 14.25 -14.72
CA SER A 526 -11.55 15.69 -14.72
C SER A 526 -12.49 16.51 -15.63
N GLN A 527 -12.99 15.91 -16.71
CA GLN A 527 -13.89 16.58 -17.66
C GLN A 527 -15.34 16.65 -17.17
N VAL A 528 -15.72 15.84 -16.17
CA VAL A 528 -17.06 15.91 -15.58
C VAL A 528 -17.14 17.19 -14.74
N LYS A 529 -17.59 18.28 -15.38
CA LYS A 529 -17.92 19.53 -14.67
C LYS A 529 -18.91 19.20 -13.56
N LEU A 530 -18.49 19.38 -12.31
CA LEU A 530 -19.43 19.55 -11.22
C LEU A 530 -20.32 20.73 -11.59
N LYS A 531 -21.64 20.51 -11.72
CA LYS A 531 -22.57 21.61 -11.52
C LYS A 531 -22.30 22.08 -10.09
N THR A 532 -21.66 23.24 -10.00
CA THR A 532 -21.42 24.03 -8.80
C THR A 532 -22.62 23.88 -7.85
N GLN A 533 -22.35 23.32 -6.66
CA GLN A 533 -23.19 23.58 -5.50
C GLN A 533 -22.78 24.91 -4.90
#